data_AF-A0AAD4LR31-F1
#
_entry.id   AF-A0AAD4LR31-F1
#
_cell.length_a   1.000
_cell.length_b   1.000
_cell.length_c   1.000
_cell.angle_alpha   90.00
_cell.angle_beta   90.00
_cell.angle_gamma   90.00
#
_symmetry.space_group_name_H-M   'P 1'
#
loop_
_entity.id
_entity.type
_entity.pdbx_description
1 polymer ?
#
loop_
_entity_poly.entity_id
_entity_poly.type
_entity_poly.pdbx_seq_one_letter_code
_entity_poly.pdbx_strand_id
1 'polypeptide(L)'
;MTEIIFECDAVAVVMNHPKLQLRSFKLRVTCSGIHRHRQVDCAAKICSALMPMLSGAEQLALMQWRRDWAHDSTVTPSATWHQLLRPFIGAKTLHICRNLRQVVARALQADDAGLDPRLLPSLQELVPDTSKGYTNGSFTPFIHTRQIAGRPVSVRVGSD
;
A
#
# COMPACT_ATOMS: atom_id res chain seq x y z
N MET A 1 -10.47 8.53 -2.75
CA MET A 1 -9.07 8.04 -2.76
C MET A 1 -8.58 8.04 -1.33
N THR A 2 -7.95 6.96 -0.90
CA THR A 2 -7.33 6.85 0.41
C THR A 2 -5.82 6.77 0.25
N GLU A 3 -5.09 7.54 1.05
CA GLU A 3 -3.64 7.63 1.00
C GLU A 3 -3.08 7.25 2.37
N ILE A 4 -2.05 6.40 2.36
CA ILE A 4 -1.18 6.16 3.51
C ILE A 4 0.15 6.84 3.19
N ILE A 5 0.49 7.85 3.96
CA ILE A 5 1.69 8.67 3.77
C ILE A 5 2.67 8.35 4.90
N PHE A 6 3.82 7.79 4.54
CA PHE A 6 4.94 7.59 5.45
C PHE A 6 5.83 8.85 5.46
N GLU A 7 5.87 9.52 6.59
CA GLU A 7 6.69 10.72 6.86
C GLU A 7 7.93 10.34 7.70
N CYS A 8 8.81 11.29 7.99
CA CYS A 8 10.03 11.01 8.76
C CYS A 8 9.73 10.42 10.15
N ASP A 9 8.74 10.97 10.84
CA ASP A 9 8.41 10.68 12.23
C ASP A 9 6.92 10.37 12.43
N ALA A 10 6.15 10.24 11.35
CA ALA A 10 4.72 10.03 11.42
C ALA A 10 4.18 9.19 10.27
N VAL A 11 3.00 8.63 10.49
CA VAL A 11 2.15 8.10 9.42
C VAL A 11 0.90 8.94 9.36
N ALA A 12 0.50 9.33 8.15
CA ALA A 12 -0.78 9.95 7.91
C ALA A 12 -1.69 9.01 7.09
N VAL A 13 -2.95 8.90 7.50
CA VAL A 13 -4.03 8.30 6.72
C VAL A 13 -4.93 9.44 6.26
N VAL A 14 -5.03 9.63 4.96
CA VAL A 14 -5.85 10.66 4.32
C VAL A 14 -6.96 9.98 3.53
N MET A 15 -8.20 10.31 3.84
CA MET A 15 -9.37 9.83 3.10
C MET A 15 -10.02 11.02 2.38
N ASN A 16 -9.87 11.04 1.06
CA ASN A 16 -10.46 12.05 0.20
C ASN A 16 -11.75 11.52 -0.42
N HIS A 17 -12.87 12.20 -0.19
CA HIS A 17 -14.16 11.85 -0.77
C HIS A 17 -14.40 12.66 -2.06
N PRO A 18 -14.25 12.06 -3.26
CA PRO A 18 -14.26 12.80 -4.52
C PRO A 18 -15.58 13.54 -4.79
N LYS A 19 -16.70 13.04 -4.24
CA LYS A 19 -18.04 13.63 -4.40
C LYS A 19 -18.35 14.76 -3.41
N LEU A 20 -17.54 14.90 -2.36
CA LEU A 20 -17.77 15.86 -1.28
C LEU A 20 -16.47 16.63 -1.10
N GLN A 21 -16.19 17.60 -1.99
CA GLN A 21 -14.98 18.44 -1.99
C GLN A 21 -14.67 19.15 -0.66
N LEU A 22 -15.54 19.02 0.35
CA LEU A 22 -15.50 19.69 1.65
C LEU A 22 -15.19 18.77 2.85
N ARG A 23 -15.09 17.44 2.67
CA ARG A 23 -14.84 16.53 3.81
C ARG A 23 -13.74 15.53 3.51
N SER A 24 -12.50 15.97 3.70
CA SER A 24 -11.36 15.07 3.85
C SER A 24 -11.18 14.70 5.32
N PHE A 25 -10.91 13.44 5.59
CA PHE A 25 -10.46 13.01 6.91
C PHE A 25 -8.95 12.82 6.85
N LYS A 26 -8.23 13.43 7.78
CA LYS A 26 -6.79 13.25 7.94
C LYS A 26 -6.49 12.86 9.39
N LEU A 27 -5.93 11.68 9.56
CA LEU A 27 -5.35 11.23 10.83
C LEU A 27 -3.84 11.17 10.66
N ARG A 28 -3.10 11.93 11.47
CA ARG A 28 -1.64 11.87 11.52
C ARG A 28 -1.22 11.37 12.90
N VAL A 29 -0.42 10.32 12.94
CA VAL A 29 0.10 9.73 14.17
C VAL A 29 1.62 9.82 14.16
N THR A 30 2.16 10.62 15.08
CA THR A 30 3.60 10.69 15.32
C THR A 30 4.07 9.39 15.96
N CYS A 31 5.04 8.76 15.32
CA CYS A 31 5.72 7.57 15.79
C CYS A 31 7.04 8.00 16.43
N SER A 32 7.03 8.25 17.73
CA SER A 32 8.23 8.61 18.48
C SER A 32 9.20 7.42 18.52
N GLY A 33 10.24 7.44 17.69
CA GLY A 33 11.30 6.43 17.69
C GLY A 33 12.17 6.46 16.44
N ILE A 34 13.43 6.02 16.56
CA ILE A 34 14.44 5.99 15.48
C ILE A 34 14.09 4.94 14.40
N HIS A 35 13.16 4.03 14.70
CA HIS A 35 12.95 2.83 13.91
C HIS A 35 11.78 2.95 12.92
N ARG A 36 12.14 3.03 11.64
CA ARG A 36 11.18 3.21 10.55
C ARG A 36 10.21 2.04 10.35
N HIS A 37 10.63 0.81 10.66
CA HIS A 37 9.74 -0.36 10.61
C HIS A 37 8.49 -0.20 11.50
N ARG A 38 8.60 0.53 12.62
CA ARG A 38 7.47 0.76 13.54
C ARG A 38 6.36 1.59 12.91
N GLN A 39 6.65 2.41 11.91
CA GLN A 39 5.59 3.16 11.24
C GLN A 39 4.66 2.24 10.43
N VAL A 40 5.16 1.19 9.78
CA VAL A 40 4.30 0.25 9.06
C VAL A 40 3.42 -0.52 10.05
N ASP A 41 3.95 -0.91 11.20
CA ASP A 41 3.16 -1.51 12.28
C ASP A 41 2.10 -0.54 12.82
N CYS A 42 2.45 0.73 13.06
CA CYS A 42 1.52 1.76 13.48
C CYS A 42 0.42 1.97 12.44
N ALA A 43 0.80 2.08 11.17
CA ALA A 43 -0.12 2.20 10.05
C ALA A 43 -1.08 1.00 10.01
N ALA A 44 -0.56 -0.22 10.20
CA ALA A 44 -1.37 -1.44 10.20
C ALA A 44 -2.39 -1.45 11.34
N LYS A 45 -1.98 -1.04 12.55
CA LYS A 45 -2.89 -0.90 13.70
C LYS A 45 -3.98 0.15 13.45
N ILE A 46 -3.59 1.32 12.93
CA ILE A 46 -4.53 2.40 12.59
C ILE A 46 -5.53 1.91 11.53
N CYS A 47 -5.04 1.31 10.44
CA CYS A 47 -5.90 0.84 9.36
C CYS A 47 -6.81 -0.30 9.81
N SER A 48 -6.33 -1.18 10.71
CA SER A 48 -7.17 -2.23 11.30
C SER A 48 -8.28 -1.64 12.16
N ALA A 49 -7.98 -0.63 12.99
CA ALA A 49 -8.99 0.06 13.78
C ALA A 49 -9.99 0.84 12.92
N LEU A 50 -9.54 1.39 11.78
CA LEU A 50 -10.36 2.12 10.83
C LEU A 50 -10.99 1.23 9.75
N MET A 51 -10.87 -0.10 9.85
CA MET A 51 -11.33 -1.05 8.82
C MET A 51 -12.77 -0.82 8.35
N PRO A 52 -13.77 -0.53 9.21
CA PRO A 52 -15.13 -0.27 8.75
C PRO A 52 -15.24 0.91 7.79
N MET A 53 -14.37 1.91 7.92
CA MET A 53 -14.31 3.08 7.03
C MET A 53 -13.47 2.83 5.78
N LEU A 54 -12.38 2.07 5.92
CA LEU A 54 -11.41 1.85 4.84
C LEU A 54 -11.84 0.75 3.86
N SER A 55 -12.74 -0.13 4.27
CA SER A 55 -13.23 -1.26 3.46
C SER A 55 -13.86 -0.83 2.14
N GLY A 56 -14.51 0.35 2.11
CA GLY A 56 -15.13 0.93 0.91
C GLY A 56 -14.18 1.74 0.02
N ALA A 57 -12.89 1.86 0.36
CA ALA A 57 -11.95 2.64 -0.42
C ALA A 57 -11.59 1.94 -1.74
N GLU A 58 -12.03 2.48 -2.87
CA GLU A 58 -11.74 1.88 -4.19
C GLU A 58 -10.32 2.15 -4.70
N GLN A 59 -9.70 3.25 -4.26
CA GLN A 59 -8.35 3.64 -4.64
C GLN A 59 -7.52 3.82 -3.38
N LEU A 60 -6.40 3.09 -3.32
CA LEU A 60 -5.40 3.17 -2.27
C LEU A 60 -4.08 3.68 -2.84
N ALA A 61 -3.46 4.64 -2.18
CA ALA A 61 -2.10 5.08 -2.49
C ALA A 61 -1.17 4.88 -1.30
N LEU A 62 -0.02 4.28 -1.54
CA LEU A 62 1.09 4.20 -0.60
C LEU A 62 2.14 5.23 -1.01
N MET A 63 2.28 6.27 -0.19
CA MET A 63 3.12 7.44 -0.45
C MET A 63 4.23 7.55 0.59
N GLN A 64 5.33 8.20 0.21
CA GLN A 64 6.48 8.40 1.09
C GLN A 64 7.07 9.79 0.81
N TRP A 65 7.12 10.64 1.84
CA TRP A 65 7.51 12.05 1.66
C TRP A 65 9.02 12.24 1.44
N ARG A 66 9.88 11.40 2.04
CA ARG A 66 11.35 11.51 1.91
C ARG A 66 11.99 10.23 1.41
N ARG A 67 12.97 10.36 0.51
CA ARG A 67 13.71 9.24 -0.13
C ARG A 67 14.39 8.29 0.86
N ASP A 68 14.87 8.81 1.98
CA ASP A 68 15.73 8.05 2.89
C ASP A 68 15.03 6.86 3.54
N TRP A 69 13.71 6.87 3.59
CA TRP A 69 12.88 5.87 4.28
C TRP A 69 12.99 4.45 3.70
N ALA A 70 13.28 4.31 2.40
CA ALA A 70 13.35 3.00 1.75
C ALA A 70 14.56 2.16 2.21
N HIS A 71 15.70 2.78 2.54
CA HIS A 71 16.94 2.06 2.87
C HIS A 71 16.86 1.23 4.15
N ASP A 72 15.99 1.60 5.09
CA ASP A 72 15.81 0.92 6.38
C ASP A 72 14.52 0.07 6.43
N SER A 73 13.63 0.26 5.45
CA SER A 73 12.35 -0.47 5.36
C SER A 73 12.50 -1.93 4.95
N THR A 74 13.69 -2.35 4.50
CA THR A 74 14.04 -3.75 4.21
C THR A 74 13.94 -4.67 5.43
N VAL A 75 13.87 -4.12 6.63
CA VAL A 75 13.71 -4.85 7.90
C VAL A 75 12.24 -5.15 8.23
N THR A 76 11.28 -4.52 7.56
CA THR A 76 9.86 -4.70 7.89
C THR A 76 9.37 -6.07 7.39
N PRO A 77 8.84 -6.94 8.27
CA PRO A 77 8.31 -8.24 7.85
C PRO A 77 7.18 -8.12 6.82
N SER A 78 7.13 -9.03 5.85
CA SER A 78 6.06 -9.09 4.84
C SER A 78 4.67 -9.18 5.49
N ALA A 79 4.56 -9.92 6.59
CA ALA A 79 3.34 -10.04 7.37
C ALA A 79 2.78 -8.69 7.87
N THR A 80 3.64 -7.72 8.22
CA THR A 80 3.20 -6.38 8.62
C THR A 80 2.58 -5.63 7.45
N TRP A 81 3.16 -5.73 6.25
CA TRP A 81 2.57 -5.15 5.04
C TRP A 81 1.23 -5.79 4.70
N HIS A 82 1.08 -7.10 4.90
CA HIS A 82 -0.20 -7.77 4.71
C HIS A 82 -1.25 -7.28 5.71
N GLN A 83 -0.87 -7.11 6.98
CA GLN A 83 -1.75 -6.53 8.00
C GLN A 83 -2.18 -5.11 7.64
N LEU A 84 -1.27 -4.31 7.09
CA LEU A 84 -1.58 -2.96 6.60
C LEU A 84 -2.60 -2.97 5.46
N LEU A 85 -2.48 -3.91 4.52
CA LEU A 85 -3.29 -3.95 3.30
C LEU A 85 -4.64 -4.65 3.47
N ARG A 86 -4.78 -5.55 4.45
CA ARG A 86 -6.01 -6.31 4.72
C ARG A 86 -7.29 -5.46 4.91
N PRO A 87 -7.26 -4.30 5.58
CA PRO A 87 -8.46 -3.47 5.76
C PRO A 87 -9.09 -2.95 4.46
N PHE A 88 -8.34 -2.92 3.36
CA PHE A 88 -8.74 -2.32 2.09
C PHE A 88 -9.41 -3.32 1.14
N ILE A 89 -10.49 -3.95 1.60
CA ILE A 89 -11.14 -5.02 0.83
C ILE A 89 -11.70 -4.55 -0.51
N GLY A 90 -12.22 -3.32 -0.57
CA GLY A 90 -12.80 -2.72 -1.78
C GLY A 90 -11.79 -2.06 -2.72
N ALA A 91 -10.48 -2.07 -2.38
CA ALA A 91 -9.47 -1.43 -3.21
C ALA A 91 -9.33 -2.13 -4.55
N LYS A 92 -9.67 -1.42 -5.62
CA LYS A 92 -9.53 -1.85 -7.02
C LYS A 92 -8.20 -1.42 -7.61
N THR A 93 -7.71 -0.25 -7.19
CA THR A 93 -6.45 0.33 -7.67
C THR A 93 -5.51 0.59 -6.50
N LEU A 94 -4.28 0.12 -6.62
CA LEU A 94 -3.19 0.36 -5.66
C LEU A 94 -2.06 1.15 -6.33
N HIS A 95 -1.93 2.42 -5.94
CA HIS A 95 -0.82 3.28 -6.32
C HIS A 95 0.34 3.11 -5.34
N ILE A 96 1.55 2.98 -5.86
CA ILE A 96 2.74 2.77 -5.03
C ILE A 96 3.81 3.74 -5.49
N CYS A 97 4.22 4.66 -4.61
CA CYS A 97 5.28 5.59 -4.94
C CYS A 97 6.61 4.85 -5.16
N ARG A 98 7.52 5.48 -5.91
CA ARG A 98 8.80 4.89 -6.32
C ARG A 98 9.60 4.31 -5.15
N ASN A 99 9.59 4.99 -4.02
CA ASN A 99 10.42 4.62 -2.87
C ASN A 99 9.90 3.37 -2.12
N LEU A 100 8.57 3.12 -2.14
CA LEU A 100 7.97 1.96 -1.49
C LEU A 100 7.87 0.74 -2.42
N ARG A 101 8.05 0.95 -3.73
CA ARG A 101 7.82 -0.07 -4.76
C ARG A 101 8.51 -1.39 -4.48
N GLN A 102 9.81 -1.37 -4.18
CA GLN A 102 10.58 -2.60 -4.00
C GLN A 102 10.18 -3.37 -2.73
N VAL A 103 9.91 -2.67 -1.63
CA VAL A 103 9.53 -3.31 -0.37
C VAL A 103 8.12 -3.87 -0.42
N VAL A 104 7.18 -3.14 -1.03
CA VAL A 104 5.81 -3.63 -1.25
C VAL A 104 5.80 -4.81 -2.22
N ALA A 105 6.59 -4.76 -3.30
CA ALA A 105 6.73 -5.88 -4.22
C ALA A 105 7.21 -7.16 -3.52
N ARG A 106 8.28 -7.07 -2.72
CA ARG A 106 8.77 -8.22 -1.93
C ARG A 106 7.72 -8.73 -0.94
N ALA A 107 7.03 -7.83 -0.25
CA ALA A 107 5.98 -8.22 0.67
C ALA A 107 4.84 -8.97 -0.03
N LEU A 108 4.42 -8.52 -1.22
CA LEU A 108 3.37 -9.19 -2.00
C LEU A 108 3.83 -10.50 -2.67
N GLN A 109 5.14 -10.72 -2.81
CA GLN A 109 5.69 -12.00 -3.28
C GLN A 109 5.80 -13.04 -2.15
N ALA A 110 6.00 -12.60 -0.91
CA ALA A 110 6.16 -13.49 0.22
C ALA A 110 4.86 -14.17 0.64
N ASP A 111 4.98 -15.35 1.25
CA ASP A 111 3.91 -16.10 1.91
C ASP A 111 2.66 -16.32 1.05
N ASP A 112 2.86 -16.51 -0.26
CA ASP A 112 1.78 -16.69 -1.24
C ASP A 112 0.70 -15.61 -1.15
N ALA A 113 1.10 -14.35 -0.92
CA ALA A 113 0.17 -13.23 -0.75
C ALA A 113 -0.85 -13.08 -1.90
N GLY A 114 -0.50 -13.48 -3.13
CA GLY A 114 -1.44 -13.50 -4.25
C GLY A 114 -2.55 -14.56 -4.11
N LEU A 115 -2.31 -15.63 -3.35
CA LEU A 115 -3.28 -16.67 -3.06
C LEU A 115 -4.20 -16.32 -1.87
N ASP A 116 -3.74 -15.54 -0.87
CA ASP A 116 -4.57 -15.13 0.29
C ASP A 116 -5.81 -14.34 -0.18
N PRO A 117 -7.03 -14.91 -0.08
CA PRO A 117 -8.24 -14.22 -0.54
C PRO A 117 -8.59 -13.01 0.32
N ARG A 118 -7.97 -12.84 1.50
CA ARG A 118 -8.19 -11.70 2.39
C ARG A 118 -7.30 -10.50 2.04
N LEU A 119 -6.27 -10.68 1.22
CA LEU A 119 -5.33 -9.62 0.88
C LEU A 119 -5.74 -8.92 -0.42
N LEU A 120 -6.33 -7.73 -0.28
CA LEU A 120 -6.81 -6.87 -1.37
C LEU A 120 -7.76 -7.59 -2.36
N PRO A 121 -8.81 -8.29 -1.91
CA PRO A 121 -9.64 -9.16 -2.75
C PRO A 121 -10.13 -8.50 -4.05
N SER A 122 -10.53 -7.23 -4.01
CA SER A 122 -11.05 -6.50 -5.18
C SER A 122 -9.99 -5.88 -6.09
N LEU A 123 -8.70 -6.09 -5.82
CA LEU A 123 -7.62 -5.48 -6.60
C LEU A 123 -7.64 -5.93 -8.05
N GLN A 124 -7.61 -4.97 -8.96
CA GLN A 124 -7.60 -5.14 -10.41
C GLN A 124 -6.40 -4.45 -11.06
N GLU A 125 -5.89 -3.39 -10.42
CA GLU A 125 -4.86 -2.52 -11.01
C GLU A 125 -3.76 -2.18 -10.00
N LEU A 126 -2.52 -2.45 -10.39
CA LEU A 126 -1.32 -1.95 -9.73
C LEU A 126 -0.76 -0.79 -10.53
N VAL A 127 -0.52 0.33 -9.85
CA VAL A 127 0.02 1.55 -10.46
C VAL A 127 1.32 1.93 -9.74
N PRO A 128 2.42 1.21 -10.00
CA PRO A 128 3.73 1.60 -9.48
C PRO A 128 4.22 2.86 -10.22
N ASP A 129 4.76 3.82 -9.48
CA ASP A 129 5.45 4.98 -10.05
C ASP A 129 6.69 4.51 -10.85
N THR A 130 6.76 4.99 -12.10
CA THR A 130 7.71 4.55 -13.13
C THR A 130 8.84 5.53 -13.42
N SER A 131 9.00 6.60 -12.63
CA SER A 131 10.05 7.60 -12.84
C SER A 131 11.47 6.97 -12.92
N LYS A 132 11.97 6.81 -14.16
CA LYS A 132 13.28 6.30 -14.64
C LYS A 132 13.79 4.97 -14.04
N GLY A 133 13.94 3.97 -14.91
CA GLY A 133 14.74 2.75 -14.66
C GLY A 133 13.95 1.51 -14.21
N TYR A 134 12.70 1.36 -14.65
CA TYR A 134 11.84 0.26 -14.26
C TYR A 134 11.94 -0.94 -15.21
N THR A 135 11.94 -2.15 -14.63
CA THR A 135 11.49 -3.36 -15.31
C THR A 135 10.14 -3.76 -14.70
N ASN A 136 9.11 -3.93 -15.54
CA ASN A 136 7.76 -4.40 -15.17
C ASN A 136 7.73 -5.70 -14.32
N GLY A 137 8.88 -6.34 -14.10
CA GLY A 137 9.04 -7.64 -13.47
C GLY A 137 8.83 -7.71 -11.96
N SER A 138 8.92 -6.60 -11.20
CA SER A 138 8.92 -6.70 -9.72
C SER A 138 7.60 -7.23 -9.14
N PHE A 139 6.47 -7.03 -9.81
CA PHE A 139 5.17 -7.56 -9.35
C PHE A 139 4.75 -8.84 -10.08
N THR A 140 5.56 -9.35 -11.02
CA THR A 140 5.19 -10.52 -11.85
C THR A 140 4.78 -11.74 -11.03
N PRO A 141 5.48 -12.14 -9.94
CA PRO A 141 5.06 -13.32 -9.19
C PRO A 141 3.71 -13.13 -8.49
N PHE A 142 3.45 -11.94 -7.95
CA PHE A 142 2.15 -11.60 -7.35
C PHE A 142 1.02 -11.59 -8.39
N ILE A 143 1.28 -11.02 -9.58
CA ILE A 143 0.31 -11.00 -10.68
C ILE A 143 0.01 -12.41 -11.16
N HIS A 144 1.04 -13.24 -11.30
CA HIS A 144 0.91 -14.63 -11.75
C HIS A 144 0.11 -15.48 -10.76
N THR A 145 0.40 -15.39 -9.46
CA THR A 145 -0.37 -16.10 -8.42
C THR A 145 -1.82 -15.64 -8.37
N ARG A 146 -2.07 -14.34 -8.53
CA ARG A 146 -3.42 -13.77 -8.67
C ARG A 146 -4.18 -14.29 -9.89
N GLN A 147 -3.50 -14.42 -11.02
CA GLN A 147 -4.07 -15.00 -12.24
C GLN A 147 -4.50 -16.45 -12.01
N ILE A 148 -3.63 -17.27 -11.41
CA ILE A 148 -3.94 -18.67 -11.08
C ILE A 148 -5.13 -18.77 -10.12
N ALA A 149 -5.24 -17.85 -9.16
CA ALA A 149 -6.33 -17.79 -8.20
C ALA A 149 -7.66 -17.22 -8.77
N GLY A 150 -7.73 -16.95 -10.09
CA GLY A 150 -8.92 -16.42 -10.76
C GLY A 150 -9.23 -14.96 -10.42
N ARG A 151 -8.26 -14.20 -9.91
CA ARG A 151 -8.40 -12.78 -9.51
C ARG A 151 -7.35 -11.93 -10.22
N PRO A 152 -7.43 -11.79 -11.56
CA PRO A 152 -6.39 -11.17 -12.38
C PRO A 152 -6.10 -9.72 -11.96
N VAL A 153 -4.82 -9.35 -11.99
CA VAL A 153 -4.35 -7.99 -11.69
C VAL A 153 -3.52 -7.49 -12.87
N SER A 154 -3.83 -6.30 -13.35
CA SER A 154 -3.07 -5.61 -14.40
C SER A 154 -2.11 -4.58 -13.82
N VAL A 155 -1.03 -4.29 -14.55
CA VAL A 155 -0.10 -3.19 -14.20
C VAL A 155 -0.34 -2.05 -15.17
N ARG A 156 -0.63 -0.86 -14.63
CA ARG A 156 -0.67 0.38 -15.40
C ARG A 156 0.54 1.23 -15.05
N VAL A 157 1.18 1.77 -16.08
CA VAL A 157 2.24 2.76 -15.93
C VAL A 157 1.57 4.07 -15.51
N GLY A 158 1.91 4.58 -14.33
CA GLY A 158 1.43 5.90 -13.90
C GLY A 158 1.96 6.96 -14.86
N SER A 159 1.07 7.65 -15.58
CA SER A 159 1.43 8.85 -16.33
C SER A 159 1.56 10.01 -15.35
N ASP A 160 2.70 10.72 -15.40
CA ASP A 160 2.92 12.00 -14.71
C ASP A 160 1.86 13.05 -15.12
#